data_AF-A0A966VEQ1-F1
#
_entry.id   AF-A0A966VEQ1-F1
#
_cell.length_a   1.000
_cell.length_b   1.000
_cell.length_c   1.000
_cell.angle_alpha   90.00
_cell.angle_beta   90.00
_cell.angle_gamma   90.00
#
_symmetry.space_group_name_H-M   'P 1'
#
loop_
_entity.id
_entity.type
_entity.pdbx_description
1 polymer ?
#
loop_
_entity_poly.entity_id
_entity_poly.type
_entity_poly.pdbx_seq_one_letter_code
_entity_poly.pdbx_strand_id
1 'polypeptide(L)'
;MIKIDKIQLQDNVLLAPMSGVTDLPFRRLVKSFGASLVISEMIASRAMIMQTRESLKKCQKDDTHFPMSVQLAGCEPEVMAEAARLNEDLGADIIDINFGCPVKKVVNGFAGSALMKDEDLATRIMDAVVRAVKIPVTMKMRLGWNYENLNAASLAKKAENVGIKMLTVHGRTRCQMYNGSANWELINAVKEMVKIPVIANGDIKTTADAKRALELSKADGVMIGRACYGKPWLINQINQELKGEVADAIPSIEEQQKIVLNHFQEMIEDGLVKVNNIKVVTGKNTVRQGDVIAYRPLERAKSGLEPFEMALEILYRMGMQLDEAMDSGSRYGVEISVVTLPRPVKTNLATMLYDIYAGNVNVLTTDMGATLEDEMPEWEDE
;
A
#
# COMPACT_ATOMS: atom_id res chain seq x y z
N MET A 1 19.18 -14.81 -0.09
CA MET A 1 18.33 -14.06 -1.03
C MET A 1 17.06 -14.87 -1.27
N ILE A 2 15.89 -14.22 -1.29
CA ILE A 2 14.59 -14.89 -1.46
C ILE A 2 14.43 -15.40 -2.89
N LYS A 3 14.06 -16.68 -3.03
CA LYS A 3 13.76 -17.31 -4.33
C LYS A 3 12.32 -17.81 -4.35
N ILE A 4 11.51 -17.24 -5.25
CA ILE A 4 10.11 -17.59 -5.46
C ILE A 4 10.03 -18.38 -6.77
N ASP A 5 10.18 -19.69 -6.68
CA ASP A 5 10.27 -20.57 -7.86
C ASP A 5 11.40 -20.14 -8.81
N LYS A 6 11.09 -19.75 -10.05
CA LYS A 6 12.07 -19.21 -11.02
C LYS A 6 12.47 -17.74 -10.78
N ILE A 7 11.77 -17.01 -9.90
CA ILE A 7 12.01 -15.59 -9.65
C ILE A 7 13.00 -15.44 -8.49
N GLN A 8 14.14 -14.82 -8.76
CA GLN A 8 15.14 -14.47 -7.74
C GLN A 8 14.99 -13.00 -7.37
N LEU A 9 14.69 -12.70 -6.11
CA LEU A 9 14.71 -11.33 -5.61
C LEU A 9 16.14 -10.90 -5.30
N GLN A 10 16.44 -9.62 -5.52
CA GLN A 10 17.75 -9.03 -5.27
C GLN A 10 18.00 -8.80 -3.77
N ASP A 11 16.91 -8.53 -3.04
CA ASP A 11 16.93 -8.16 -1.63
C ASP A 11 15.82 -8.87 -0.85
N ASN A 12 15.92 -8.74 0.47
CA ASN A 12 15.05 -9.42 1.41
C ASN A 12 14.02 -8.50 2.08
N VAL A 13 13.84 -7.26 1.59
CA VAL A 13 12.83 -6.32 2.09
C VAL A 13 11.79 -6.06 1.00
N LEU A 14 10.52 -6.33 1.32
CA LEU A 14 9.38 -6.28 0.40
C LEU A 14 8.38 -5.19 0.82
N LEU A 15 7.64 -4.63 -0.13
CA LEU A 15 6.54 -3.70 0.17
C LEU A 15 5.24 -4.46 0.44
N ALA A 16 4.53 -4.14 1.52
CA ALA A 16 3.25 -4.78 1.84
C ALA A 16 2.10 -4.31 0.93
N PRO A 17 1.15 -5.19 0.58
CA PRO A 17 -0.09 -4.79 -0.06
C PRO A 17 -0.97 -3.99 0.92
N MET A 18 -1.42 -2.82 0.50
CA MET A 18 -2.24 -1.91 1.33
C MET A 18 -3.35 -1.29 0.47
N SER A 19 -4.58 -1.77 0.65
CA SER A 19 -5.75 -1.23 -0.06
C SER A 19 -5.91 0.28 0.19
N GLY A 20 -6.11 1.04 -0.87
CA GLY A 20 -6.17 2.51 -0.89
C GLY A 20 -4.81 3.20 -0.86
N VAL A 21 -3.70 2.46 -0.94
CA VAL A 21 -2.33 2.99 -0.81
C VAL A 21 -1.39 2.43 -1.87
N THR A 22 -1.28 1.11 -2.00
CA THR A 22 -0.38 0.47 -2.98
C THR A 22 -0.99 0.43 -4.37
N ASP A 23 -1.45 1.57 -4.86
CA ASP A 23 -1.82 1.77 -6.26
C ASP A 23 -0.58 1.73 -7.19
N LEU A 24 -0.80 1.80 -8.50
CA LEU A 24 0.29 1.71 -9.47
C LEU A 24 1.34 2.84 -9.29
N PRO A 25 0.95 4.13 -9.17
CA PRO A 25 1.89 5.21 -8.88
C PRO A 25 2.74 4.96 -7.62
N PHE A 26 2.15 4.51 -6.52
CA PHE A 26 2.90 4.29 -5.29
C PHE A 26 3.85 3.09 -5.42
N ARG A 27 3.42 2.01 -6.09
CA ARG A 27 4.29 0.87 -6.37
C ARG A 27 5.48 1.27 -7.25
N ARG A 28 5.27 2.08 -8.29
CA ARG A 28 6.35 2.64 -9.13
C ARG A 28 7.32 3.47 -8.31
N LEU A 29 6.81 4.36 -7.47
CA LEU A 29 7.61 5.21 -6.60
C LEU A 29 8.47 4.40 -5.62
N VAL A 30 7.87 3.45 -4.89
CA VAL A 30 8.63 2.63 -3.94
C VAL A 30 9.61 1.71 -4.68
N LYS A 31 9.26 1.26 -5.89
CA LYS A 31 10.14 0.46 -6.72
C LYS A 31 11.36 1.24 -7.23
N SER A 32 11.20 2.52 -7.58
CA SER A 32 12.31 3.36 -8.04
C SER A 32 13.37 3.58 -6.95
N PHE A 33 13.01 3.44 -5.67
CA PHE A 33 13.97 3.42 -4.58
C PHE A 33 14.68 2.08 -4.38
N GLY A 34 14.23 0.97 -4.97
CA GLY A 34 14.90 -0.33 -4.83
C GLY A 34 14.12 -1.40 -4.07
N ALA A 35 12.80 -1.26 -3.90
CA ALA A 35 11.99 -2.36 -3.36
C ALA A 35 12.13 -3.62 -4.21
N SER A 36 12.45 -4.77 -3.61
CA SER A 36 12.71 -5.99 -4.38
C SER A 36 11.44 -6.61 -4.97
N LEU A 37 10.34 -6.58 -4.21
CA LEU A 37 9.00 -6.98 -4.66
C LEU A 37 7.97 -5.96 -4.17
N VAL A 38 7.04 -5.61 -5.06
CA VAL A 38 5.85 -4.82 -4.76
C VAL A 38 4.61 -5.67 -5.01
N ILE A 39 3.58 -5.49 -4.19
CA ILE A 39 2.33 -6.24 -4.28
C ILE A 39 1.18 -5.25 -4.48
N SER A 40 0.23 -5.60 -5.35
CA SER A 40 -0.97 -4.79 -5.61
C SER A 40 -1.79 -4.57 -4.34
N GLU A 41 -2.72 -3.62 -4.41
CA GLU A 41 -3.86 -3.67 -3.49
C GLU A 41 -4.57 -5.02 -3.58
N MET A 42 -5.26 -5.40 -2.51
CA MET A 42 -6.12 -6.58 -2.50
C MET A 42 -7.28 -6.41 -3.49
N ILE A 43 -7.48 -7.42 -4.34
CA ILE A 43 -8.56 -7.52 -5.32
C ILE A 43 -9.51 -8.64 -4.91
N ALA A 44 -10.81 -8.35 -4.83
CA ALA A 44 -11.81 -9.39 -4.58
C ALA A 44 -11.99 -10.26 -5.84
N SER A 45 -11.89 -11.58 -5.71
CA SER A 45 -11.89 -12.50 -6.85
C SER A 45 -13.12 -12.38 -7.75
N ARG A 46 -14.32 -12.27 -7.16
CA ARG A 46 -15.57 -12.04 -7.92
C ARG A 46 -15.54 -10.73 -8.70
N ALA A 47 -15.05 -9.64 -8.11
CA ALA A 47 -14.92 -8.34 -8.78
C ALA A 47 -13.87 -8.35 -9.90
N MET A 48 -12.86 -9.22 -9.78
CA MET A 48 -11.87 -9.47 -10.81
C MET A 48 -12.45 -10.24 -12.00
N ILE A 49 -13.25 -11.29 -11.76
CA ILE A 49 -13.93 -12.04 -12.82
C ILE A 49 -14.89 -11.14 -13.60
N MET A 50 -15.60 -10.26 -12.90
CA MET A 50 -16.44 -9.23 -13.51
C MET A 50 -15.64 -8.13 -14.24
N GLN A 51 -14.31 -8.14 -14.13
CA GLN A 51 -13.40 -7.16 -14.71
C GLN A 51 -13.83 -5.72 -14.43
N THR A 52 -14.27 -5.48 -13.19
CA THR A 52 -14.65 -4.14 -12.76
C THR A 52 -13.49 -3.17 -13.02
N ARG A 53 -13.79 -1.93 -13.40
CA ARG A 53 -12.77 -0.89 -13.65
C ARG A 53 -11.78 -0.76 -12.49
N GLU A 54 -12.27 -0.91 -11.25
CA GLU A 54 -11.45 -0.88 -10.05
C GLU A 54 -10.43 -2.03 -9.99
N SER A 55 -10.86 -3.25 -10.31
CA SER A 55 -10.02 -4.45 -10.27
C SER A 55 -8.97 -4.43 -11.37
N LEU A 56 -9.37 -4.08 -12.60
CA LEU A 56 -8.45 -3.91 -13.72
C LEU A 56 -7.36 -2.87 -13.40
N LYS A 57 -7.75 -1.77 -12.76
CA LYS A 57 -6.80 -0.74 -12.33
C LYS A 57 -5.83 -1.23 -11.25
N LYS A 58 -6.30 -2.04 -10.30
CA LYS A 58 -5.44 -2.58 -9.23
C LYS A 58 -4.41 -3.58 -9.75
N CYS A 59 -4.77 -4.41 -10.72
CA CYS A 59 -3.89 -5.42 -11.30
C CYS A 59 -2.95 -4.88 -12.39
N GLN A 60 -3.07 -3.61 -12.77
CA GLN A 60 -2.17 -2.99 -13.75
C GLN A 60 -0.72 -3.14 -13.32
N LYS A 61 0.10 -3.48 -14.31
CA LYS A 61 1.54 -3.57 -14.24
C LYS A 61 2.13 -2.49 -15.14
N ASP A 62 3.25 -1.93 -14.74
CA ASP A 62 4.02 -0.99 -15.56
C ASP A 62 4.91 -1.75 -16.55
N ASP A 63 5.31 -1.09 -17.64
CA ASP A 63 6.20 -1.67 -18.65
C ASP A 63 7.63 -1.89 -18.10
N THR A 64 7.94 -1.28 -16.96
CA THR A 64 9.19 -1.50 -16.25
C THR A 64 9.28 -2.95 -15.77
N HIS A 65 10.29 -3.67 -16.28
CA HIS A 65 10.47 -5.11 -16.08
C HIS A 65 10.83 -5.43 -14.63
N PHE A 66 9.81 -5.54 -13.77
CA PHE A 66 9.96 -5.89 -12.37
C PHE A 66 8.96 -6.96 -11.96
N PRO A 67 9.34 -7.88 -11.06
CA PRO A 67 8.38 -8.80 -10.50
C PRO A 67 7.36 -8.00 -9.68
N MET A 68 6.08 -8.13 -10.06
CA MET A 68 4.94 -7.62 -9.32
C MET A 68 4.03 -8.79 -8.95
N SER A 69 3.55 -8.78 -7.70
CA SER A 69 2.52 -9.72 -7.29
C SER A 69 1.14 -9.07 -7.31
N VAL A 70 0.14 -9.79 -7.82
CA VAL A 70 -1.27 -9.39 -7.71
C VAL A 70 -1.90 -10.16 -6.56
N GLN A 71 -2.44 -9.43 -5.58
CA GLN A 71 -3.06 -10.04 -4.41
C GLN A 71 -4.57 -10.24 -4.60
N LEU A 72 -5.03 -11.49 -4.47
CA LEU A 72 -6.43 -11.90 -4.54
C LEU A 72 -7.02 -12.22 -3.17
N ALA A 73 -8.30 -11.93 -3.00
CA ALA A 73 -9.09 -12.31 -1.83
C ALA A 73 -10.45 -12.87 -2.25
N GLY A 74 -10.84 -13.98 -1.64
CA GLY A 74 -12.10 -14.68 -1.88
C GLY A 74 -12.16 -15.97 -1.09
N CYS A 75 -13.33 -16.60 -1.06
CA CYS A 75 -13.60 -17.80 -0.25
C CYS A 75 -14.00 -19.02 -1.08
N GLU A 76 -14.14 -18.88 -2.39
CA GLU A 76 -14.57 -19.97 -3.28
C GLU A 76 -13.39 -20.43 -4.14
N PRO A 77 -12.98 -21.71 -4.07
CA PRO A 77 -11.81 -22.21 -4.78
C PRO A 77 -11.83 -21.93 -6.29
N GLU A 78 -12.92 -22.25 -6.98
CA GLU A 78 -13.03 -22.09 -8.44
C GLU A 78 -13.01 -20.61 -8.87
N VAL A 79 -13.65 -19.74 -8.08
CA VAL A 79 -13.67 -18.29 -8.32
C VAL A 79 -12.27 -17.69 -8.13
N MET A 80 -11.55 -18.14 -7.10
CA MET A 80 -10.16 -17.74 -6.86
C MET A 80 -9.24 -18.22 -7.99
N ALA A 81 -9.42 -19.45 -8.47
CA ALA A 81 -8.68 -20.02 -9.58
C ALA A 81 -8.89 -19.26 -10.90
N GLU A 82 -10.15 -18.92 -11.24
CA GLU A 82 -10.46 -18.11 -12.41
C GLU A 82 -9.85 -16.70 -12.30
N ALA A 83 -9.99 -16.04 -11.15
CA ALA A 83 -9.37 -14.74 -10.93
C ALA A 83 -7.84 -14.79 -11.05
N ALA A 84 -7.20 -15.89 -10.64
CA ALA A 84 -5.76 -16.08 -10.81
C ALA A 84 -5.38 -16.23 -12.29
N ARG A 85 -6.11 -17.04 -13.07
CA ARG A 85 -5.91 -17.17 -14.53
C ARG A 85 -6.02 -15.85 -15.25
N LEU A 86 -7.07 -15.07 -14.95
CA LEU A 86 -7.25 -13.74 -15.54
C LEU A 86 -6.07 -12.81 -15.24
N ASN A 87 -5.50 -12.86 -14.04
CA ASN A 87 -4.35 -12.02 -13.70
C ASN A 87 -3.04 -12.51 -14.31
N GLU A 88 -2.86 -13.82 -14.49
CA GLU A 88 -1.75 -14.37 -15.27
C GLU A 88 -1.83 -13.90 -16.73
N ASP A 89 -3.02 -13.96 -17.35
CA ASP A 89 -3.25 -13.49 -18.72
C ASP A 89 -3.03 -11.97 -18.86
N LEU A 90 -3.29 -11.20 -17.81
CA LEU A 90 -3.02 -9.76 -17.72
C LEU A 90 -1.56 -9.43 -17.36
N GLY A 91 -0.68 -10.44 -17.21
CA GLY A 91 0.76 -10.25 -17.08
C GLY A 91 1.31 -10.18 -15.65
N ALA A 92 0.55 -10.66 -14.65
CA ALA A 92 1.07 -10.82 -13.29
C ALA A 92 2.29 -11.77 -13.28
N ASP A 93 3.34 -11.45 -12.52
CA ASP A 93 4.50 -12.34 -12.35
C ASP A 93 4.28 -13.36 -11.24
N ILE A 94 3.45 -12.98 -10.26
CA ILE A 94 3.14 -13.74 -9.05
C ILE A 94 1.66 -13.51 -8.70
N ILE A 95 0.96 -14.56 -8.26
CA ILE A 95 -0.33 -14.43 -7.57
C ILE A 95 -0.11 -14.53 -6.08
N ASP A 96 -0.60 -13.59 -5.28
CA ASP A 96 -0.61 -13.67 -3.81
C ASP A 96 -2.02 -13.89 -3.28
N ILE A 97 -2.19 -14.81 -2.33
CA ILE A 97 -3.49 -15.09 -1.71
C ILE A 97 -3.56 -14.38 -0.35
N ASN A 98 -4.60 -13.57 -0.14
CA ASN A 98 -4.83 -12.87 1.12
C ASN A 98 -5.62 -13.73 2.12
N PHE A 99 -4.93 -14.26 3.12
CA PHE A 99 -5.52 -14.86 4.33
C PHE A 99 -5.28 -13.98 5.58
N GLY A 100 -5.00 -12.68 5.40
CA GLY A 100 -4.53 -11.78 6.46
C GLY A 100 -5.44 -10.62 6.81
N CYS A 101 -6.31 -10.19 5.89
CA CYS A 101 -7.14 -9.00 6.10
C CYS A 101 -8.16 -9.23 7.23
N PRO A 102 -8.20 -8.37 8.26
CA PRO A 102 -9.11 -8.56 9.40
C PRO A 102 -10.38 -7.71 9.34
N VAL A 103 -10.51 -6.84 8.31
CA VAL A 103 -11.62 -5.89 8.16
C VAL A 103 -12.95 -6.62 8.02
N LYS A 104 -13.99 -6.14 8.72
CA LYS A 104 -15.32 -6.76 8.78
C LYS A 104 -15.90 -7.09 7.40
N LYS A 105 -15.84 -6.15 6.45
CA LYS A 105 -16.34 -6.35 5.07
C LYS A 105 -15.74 -7.59 4.39
N VAL A 106 -14.46 -7.87 4.64
CA VAL A 106 -13.76 -9.04 4.06
C VAL A 106 -14.06 -10.31 4.85
N VAL A 107 -14.02 -10.21 6.17
CA VAL A 107 -14.26 -11.34 7.09
C VAL A 107 -15.70 -11.85 7.01
N ASN A 108 -16.68 -10.97 6.87
CA ASN A 108 -18.10 -11.32 6.76
C ASN A 108 -18.42 -12.00 5.41
N GLY A 109 -17.65 -11.71 4.36
CA GLY A 109 -17.66 -12.48 3.11
C GLY A 109 -16.87 -13.78 3.18
N PHE A 110 -16.51 -14.24 4.39
CA PHE A 110 -15.70 -15.44 4.67
C PHE A 110 -14.31 -15.45 4.01
N ALA A 111 -13.75 -14.28 3.70
CA ALA A 111 -12.44 -14.12 3.08
C ALA A 111 -11.39 -13.55 4.05
N GLY A 112 -10.15 -13.41 3.58
CA GLY A 112 -9.06 -12.87 4.38
C GLY A 112 -8.75 -13.76 5.59
N SER A 113 -8.55 -13.15 6.76
CA SER A 113 -8.25 -13.89 7.98
C SER A 113 -9.39 -14.78 8.51
N ALA A 114 -10.60 -14.67 7.96
CA ALA A 114 -11.67 -15.62 8.26
C ALA A 114 -11.32 -17.05 7.84
N LEU A 115 -10.57 -17.20 6.74
CA LEU A 115 -10.15 -18.49 6.19
C LEU A 115 -9.20 -19.24 7.13
N MET A 116 -8.52 -18.55 8.04
CA MET A 116 -7.68 -19.20 9.05
C MET A 116 -8.50 -19.99 10.09
N LYS A 117 -9.83 -19.87 10.12
CA LYS A 117 -10.69 -20.70 10.97
C LYS A 117 -11.04 -22.06 10.36
N ASP A 118 -10.89 -22.19 9.04
CA ASP A 118 -11.21 -23.40 8.27
C ASP A 118 -10.03 -23.72 7.35
N GLU A 119 -9.08 -24.50 7.88
CA GLU A 119 -7.89 -24.87 7.13
C GLU A 119 -8.19 -25.76 5.92
N ASP A 120 -9.30 -26.49 5.93
CA ASP A 120 -9.66 -27.37 4.82
C ASP A 120 -10.17 -26.56 3.63
N LEU A 121 -11.02 -25.56 3.89
CA LEU A 121 -11.39 -24.58 2.88
C LEU A 121 -10.16 -23.79 2.39
N ALA A 122 -9.32 -23.30 3.30
CA ALA A 122 -8.11 -22.58 2.96
C ALA A 122 -7.19 -23.42 2.04
N THR A 123 -7.03 -24.71 2.34
CA THR A 123 -6.23 -25.64 1.53
C THR A 123 -6.82 -25.86 0.15
N ARG A 124 -8.15 -26.03 0.05
CA ARG A 124 -8.83 -26.16 -1.25
C ARG A 124 -8.67 -24.91 -2.11
N ILE A 125 -8.74 -23.72 -1.52
CA ILE A 125 -8.49 -22.45 -2.23
C ILE A 125 -7.05 -22.40 -2.76
N MET A 126 -6.06 -22.70 -1.91
CA MET A 126 -4.65 -22.69 -2.31
C MET A 126 -4.37 -23.69 -3.44
N ASP A 127 -4.82 -24.95 -3.31
CA ASP A 127 -4.64 -25.99 -4.34
C ASP A 127 -5.29 -25.59 -5.68
N ALA A 128 -6.52 -25.05 -5.64
CA ALA A 128 -7.21 -24.59 -6.85
C ALA A 128 -6.44 -23.46 -7.55
N VAL A 129 -5.96 -22.46 -6.81
CA VAL A 129 -5.18 -21.35 -7.37
C VAL A 129 -3.85 -21.82 -7.94
N VAL A 130 -3.10 -22.66 -7.19
CA VAL A 130 -1.80 -23.18 -7.66
C VAL A 130 -1.94 -24.00 -8.93
N ARG A 131 -3.00 -24.82 -9.06
CA ARG A 131 -3.25 -25.61 -10.27
C ARG A 131 -3.70 -24.78 -11.46
N ALA A 132 -4.28 -23.61 -11.22
CA ALA A 132 -4.88 -22.79 -12.26
C ALA A 132 -3.85 -21.99 -13.08
N VAL A 133 -2.69 -21.68 -12.52
CA VAL A 133 -1.67 -20.79 -13.13
C VAL A 133 -0.30 -21.45 -13.25
N LYS A 134 0.53 -20.96 -14.17
CA LYS A 134 1.93 -21.40 -14.34
C LYS A 134 2.94 -20.52 -13.60
N ILE A 135 2.57 -19.28 -13.31
CA ILE A 135 3.34 -18.37 -12.45
C ILE A 135 3.31 -18.81 -10.98
N PRO A 136 4.33 -18.46 -10.16
CA PRO A 136 4.34 -18.84 -8.76
C PRO A 136 3.18 -18.20 -7.98
N VAL A 137 2.68 -18.96 -7.00
CA VAL A 137 1.64 -18.51 -6.06
C VAL A 137 2.24 -18.35 -4.67
N THR A 138 1.96 -17.24 -4.02
CA THR A 138 2.39 -16.90 -2.66
C THR A 138 1.17 -16.70 -1.75
N MET A 139 1.38 -16.67 -0.44
CA MET A 139 0.29 -16.45 0.50
C MET A 139 0.72 -15.51 1.62
N LYS A 140 -0.15 -14.55 1.93
CA LYS A 140 -0.01 -13.66 3.09
C LYS A 140 -1.08 -13.95 4.14
N MET A 141 -0.65 -14.25 5.36
CA MET A 141 -1.52 -14.57 6.49
C MET A 141 -1.15 -13.82 7.78
N ARG A 142 -1.93 -14.08 8.82
CA ARG A 142 -1.67 -13.67 10.21
C ARG A 142 -1.14 -14.86 11.03
N LEU A 143 -0.96 -14.68 12.34
CA LEU A 143 -0.61 -15.79 13.24
C LEU A 143 -1.76 -16.80 13.44
N GLY A 144 -2.99 -16.38 13.15
CA GLY A 144 -4.21 -17.13 13.39
C GLY A 144 -5.39 -16.21 13.69
N TRP A 145 -6.53 -16.78 14.09
CA TRP A 145 -7.74 -15.99 14.41
C TRP A 145 -7.58 -15.20 15.73
N ASN A 146 -7.14 -15.88 16.78
CA ASN A 146 -6.88 -15.35 18.12
C ASN A 146 -5.74 -16.16 18.78
N TYR A 147 -5.43 -15.92 20.05
CA TYR A 147 -4.37 -16.65 20.74
C TYR A 147 -4.71 -18.12 21.06
N GLU A 148 -5.99 -18.47 21.08
CA GLU A 148 -6.47 -19.85 21.24
C GLU A 148 -6.38 -20.64 19.92
N ASN A 149 -6.26 -19.94 18.79
CA ASN A 149 -6.17 -20.49 17.45
C ASN A 149 -4.97 -19.88 16.70
N LEU A 150 -3.76 -20.23 17.16
CA LEU A 150 -2.48 -19.88 16.53
C LEU A 150 -2.06 -20.96 15.53
N ASN A 151 -2.74 -21.02 14.39
CA ASN A 151 -2.58 -22.11 13.43
C ASN A 151 -1.71 -21.79 12.21
N ALA A 152 -0.98 -20.66 12.22
CA ALA A 152 -0.11 -20.27 11.11
C ALA A 152 0.90 -21.35 10.70
N ALA A 153 1.50 -22.09 11.64
CA ALA A 153 2.45 -23.16 11.33
C ALA A 153 1.77 -24.35 10.63
N SER A 154 0.60 -24.80 11.11
CA SER A 154 -0.18 -25.86 10.46
C SER A 154 -0.55 -25.46 9.03
N LEU A 155 -1.11 -24.26 8.87
CA LEU A 155 -1.54 -23.74 7.57
C LEU A 155 -0.36 -23.55 6.61
N ALA A 156 0.80 -23.12 7.11
CA ALA A 156 2.04 -23.02 6.33
C ALA A 156 2.44 -24.38 5.74
N LYS A 157 2.34 -25.46 6.53
CA LYS A 157 2.70 -26.78 6.02
C LYS A 157 1.77 -27.24 4.90
N LYS A 158 0.47 -27.01 5.07
CA LYS A 158 -0.54 -27.30 4.04
C LYS A 158 -0.27 -26.46 2.78
N ALA A 159 0.04 -25.18 2.94
CA ALA A 159 0.38 -24.27 1.85
C ALA A 159 1.59 -24.76 1.04
N GLU A 160 2.69 -25.15 1.71
CA GLU A 160 3.87 -25.73 1.05
C GLU A 160 3.52 -27.01 0.28
N ASN A 161 2.74 -27.92 0.89
CA ASN A 161 2.37 -29.19 0.28
C ASN A 161 1.56 -29.03 -1.00
N VAL A 162 0.71 -28.00 -1.09
CA VAL A 162 -0.08 -27.70 -2.30
C VAL A 162 0.67 -26.85 -3.32
N GLY A 163 1.92 -26.44 -3.02
CA GLY A 163 2.81 -25.80 -3.97
C GLY A 163 2.94 -24.27 -3.86
N ILE A 164 2.47 -23.65 -2.76
CA ILE A 164 2.77 -22.25 -2.46
C ILE A 164 4.29 -22.06 -2.38
N LYS A 165 4.80 -20.96 -2.97
CA LYS A 165 6.23 -20.74 -3.20
C LYS A 165 6.87 -19.76 -2.21
N MET A 166 6.09 -18.98 -1.48
CA MET A 166 6.55 -18.07 -0.42
C MET A 166 5.39 -17.75 0.52
N LEU A 167 5.71 -17.59 1.81
CA LEU A 167 4.76 -17.18 2.84
C LEU A 167 5.14 -15.81 3.41
N THR A 168 4.14 -14.97 3.66
CA THR A 168 4.29 -13.78 4.50
C THR A 168 3.41 -13.89 5.73
N VAL A 169 3.99 -13.70 6.91
CA VAL A 169 3.27 -13.80 8.19
C VAL A 169 3.29 -12.46 8.89
N HIS A 170 2.11 -11.85 9.05
CA HIS A 170 1.96 -10.71 9.93
C HIS A 170 1.91 -11.20 11.38
N GLY A 171 2.82 -10.72 12.23
CA GLY A 171 3.02 -11.15 13.63
C GLY A 171 1.88 -10.79 14.60
N ARG A 172 0.65 -10.66 14.15
CA ARG A 172 -0.54 -10.51 15.00
C ARG A 172 -1.60 -11.51 14.56
N THR A 173 -2.47 -11.88 15.49
CA THR A 173 -3.72 -12.59 15.22
C THR A 173 -4.73 -11.67 14.55
N ARG A 174 -5.83 -12.22 14.01
CA ARG A 174 -6.94 -11.43 13.48
C ARG A 174 -7.55 -10.53 14.55
N CYS A 175 -7.87 -11.07 15.74
CA CYS A 175 -8.58 -10.36 16.80
C CYS A 175 -7.80 -9.16 17.36
N GLN A 176 -6.47 -9.17 17.25
CA GLN A 176 -5.66 -8.00 17.61
C GLN A 176 -5.86 -6.81 16.65
N MET A 177 -6.35 -7.01 15.42
CA MET A 177 -6.37 -5.96 14.39
C MET A 177 -4.97 -5.33 14.24
N TYR A 178 -4.81 -4.07 14.67
CA TYR A 178 -3.52 -3.36 14.75
C TYR A 178 -3.14 -2.96 16.18
N ASN A 179 -3.85 -3.47 17.19
CA ASN A 179 -3.58 -3.23 18.60
C ASN A 179 -2.40 -4.08 19.10
N GLY A 180 -1.80 -3.65 20.22
CA GLY A 180 -0.60 -4.29 20.78
C GLY A 180 0.57 -4.25 19.80
N SER A 181 1.50 -5.20 19.95
CA SER A 181 2.71 -5.32 19.11
C SER A 181 2.69 -6.59 18.27
N ALA A 182 3.34 -6.54 17.11
CA ALA A 182 3.64 -7.74 16.34
C ALA A 182 4.62 -8.63 17.12
N ASN A 183 4.24 -9.88 17.34
CA ASN A 183 5.08 -10.91 17.94
C ASN A 183 5.82 -11.66 16.83
N TRP A 184 7.09 -11.33 16.63
CA TRP A 184 7.94 -11.96 15.61
C TRP A 184 8.44 -13.35 16.04
N GLU A 185 8.54 -13.64 17.33
CA GLU A 185 8.97 -14.96 17.83
C GLU A 185 7.98 -16.06 17.40
N LEU A 186 6.68 -15.77 17.43
CA LEU A 186 5.65 -16.70 16.96
C LEU A 186 5.73 -17.01 15.46
N ILE A 187 6.47 -16.21 14.67
CA ILE A 187 6.72 -16.50 13.25
C ILE A 187 7.79 -17.60 13.10
N ASN A 188 8.69 -17.80 14.08
CA ASN A 188 9.72 -18.83 14.01
C ASN A 188 9.12 -20.24 13.87
N ALA A 189 8.01 -20.52 14.55
CA ALA A 189 7.29 -21.78 14.41
C ALA A 189 6.83 -22.06 12.96
N VAL A 190 6.52 -21.00 12.19
CA VAL A 190 6.23 -21.13 10.76
C VAL A 190 7.50 -21.44 9.98
N LYS A 191 8.60 -20.74 10.27
CA LYS A 191 9.88 -20.94 9.60
C LYS A 191 10.45 -22.34 9.80
N GLU A 192 10.30 -22.93 10.99
CA GLU A 192 10.75 -24.29 11.29
C GLU A 192 9.91 -25.36 10.55
N MET A 193 8.67 -25.04 10.21
CA MET A 193 7.72 -26.00 9.63
C MET A 193 7.89 -26.18 8.10
N VAL A 194 8.42 -25.17 7.40
CA VAL A 194 8.48 -25.14 5.93
C VAL A 194 9.88 -24.84 5.41
N LYS A 195 10.16 -25.27 4.18
CA LYS A 195 11.41 -25.02 3.45
C LYS A 195 11.30 -23.83 2.50
N ILE A 196 10.09 -23.50 2.06
CA ILE A 196 9.85 -22.30 1.24
C ILE A 196 10.17 -21.01 2.03
N PRO A 197 10.49 -19.89 1.35
CA PRO A 197 10.80 -18.64 2.04
C PRO A 197 9.63 -18.13 2.88
N VAL A 198 9.95 -17.62 4.08
CA VAL A 198 9.03 -17.00 5.02
C VAL A 198 9.44 -15.55 5.25
N ILE A 199 8.49 -14.63 5.16
CA ILE A 199 8.68 -13.19 5.30
C ILE A 199 7.97 -12.69 6.56
N ALA A 200 8.72 -12.05 7.46
CA ALA A 200 8.16 -11.46 8.67
C ALA A 200 7.53 -10.09 8.39
N ASN A 201 6.34 -9.84 8.95
CA ASN A 201 5.61 -8.59 8.74
C ASN A 201 4.99 -8.05 10.04
N GLY A 202 4.90 -6.73 10.12
CA GLY A 202 4.26 -6.01 11.23
C GLY A 202 5.27 -5.24 12.08
N ASP A 203 4.98 -3.97 12.34
CA ASP A 203 5.72 -3.03 13.21
C ASP A 203 7.19 -2.74 12.86
N ILE A 204 7.63 -3.11 11.66
CA ILE A 204 8.97 -2.79 11.17
C ILE A 204 8.98 -1.35 10.65
N LYS A 205 9.63 -0.44 11.39
CA LYS A 205 9.72 0.99 11.06
C LYS A 205 11.15 1.46 10.82
N THR A 206 12.13 0.70 11.30
CA THR A 206 13.55 1.01 11.24
C THR A 206 14.34 -0.25 10.90
N THR A 207 15.62 -0.08 10.54
CA THR A 207 16.54 -1.21 10.37
C THR A 207 16.73 -2.01 11.65
N ALA A 208 16.72 -1.35 12.82
CA ALA A 208 16.80 -2.05 14.10
C ALA A 208 15.60 -2.99 14.29
N ASP A 209 14.40 -2.53 13.93
CA ASP A 209 13.20 -3.38 13.94
C ASP A 209 13.34 -4.54 12.95
N ALA A 210 13.84 -4.29 11.73
CA ALA A 210 14.03 -5.31 10.72
C ALA A 210 15.04 -6.39 11.17
N LYS A 211 16.17 -5.98 11.75
CA LYS A 211 17.19 -6.88 12.33
C LYS A 211 16.59 -7.73 13.44
N ARG A 212 15.86 -7.12 14.37
CA ARG A 212 15.19 -7.83 15.47
C ARG A 212 14.08 -8.76 14.96
N ALA A 213 13.31 -8.35 13.95
CA ALA A 213 12.29 -9.18 13.34
C ALA A 213 12.91 -10.43 12.71
N LEU A 214 13.99 -10.29 11.94
CA LEU A 214 14.72 -11.41 11.34
C LEU A 214 15.35 -12.31 12.42
N GLU A 215 15.94 -11.72 13.47
CA GLU A 215 16.56 -12.46 14.55
C GLU A 215 15.55 -13.34 15.31
N LEU A 216 14.38 -12.78 15.67
CA LEU A 216 13.36 -13.47 16.45
C LEU A 216 12.54 -14.46 15.62
N SER A 217 12.22 -14.11 14.36
CA SER A 217 11.40 -14.97 13.49
C SER A 217 12.17 -16.00 12.69
N LYS A 218 13.50 -15.84 12.58
CA LYS A 218 14.36 -16.58 11.63
C LYS A 218 13.90 -16.52 10.17
N ALA A 219 13.02 -15.57 9.83
CA ALA A 219 12.50 -15.36 8.49
C ALA A 219 13.60 -15.04 7.48
N ASP A 220 13.34 -15.32 6.20
CA ASP A 220 14.29 -15.09 5.10
C ASP A 220 14.28 -13.62 4.65
N GLY A 221 13.29 -12.85 5.10
CA GLY A 221 13.13 -11.44 4.79
C GLY A 221 12.04 -10.78 5.61
N VAL A 222 11.85 -9.49 5.36
CA VAL A 222 10.85 -8.67 6.02
C VAL A 222 9.96 -7.96 5.01
N MET A 223 8.73 -7.67 5.41
CA MET A 223 7.79 -6.88 4.63
C MET A 223 7.36 -5.64 5.40
N ILE A 224 7.47 -4.48 4.76
CA ILE A 224 7.19 -3.17 5.34
C ILE A 224 5.90 -2.61 4.75
N GLY A 225 5.01 -2.13 5.60
CA GLY A 225 3.76 -1.47 5.18
C GLY A 225 3.77 0.01 5.52
N ARG A 226 3.00 0.36 6.56
CA ARG A 226 2.74 1.75 7.00
C ARG A 226 3.98 2.63 7.21
N ALA A 227 5.15 2.06 7.49
CA ALA A 227 6.36 2.86 7.66
C ALA A 227 6.86 3.50 6.34
N CYS A 228 6.44 2.97 5.19
CA CYS A 228 6.72 3.56 3.88
C CYS A 228 5.77 4.73 3.54
N TYR A 229 4.75 5.01 4.36
CA TYR A 229 3.95 6.23 4.19
C TYR A 229 4.85 7.43 4.45
N GLY A 230 4.81 8.44 3.58
CA GLY A 230 5.72 9.58 3.74
C GLY A 230 7.15 9.32 3.25
N LYS A 231 7.59 8.05 3.24
CA LYS A 231 9.00 7.66 3.21
C LYS A 231 9.25 6.47 2.27
N PRO A 232 8.98 6.60 0.96
CA PRO A 232 9.15 5.52 0.00
C PRO A 232 10.59 5.00 -0.07
N TRP A 233 11.60 5.84 0.22
CA TRP A 233 13.02 5.47 0.28
C TRP A 233 13.40 4.57 1.46
N LEU A 234 12.58 4.50 2.52
CA LEU A 234 12.88 3.73 3.74
C LEU A 234 13.16 2.26 3.44
N ILE A 235 12.47 1.69 2.45
CA ILE A 235 12.62 0.28 2.09
C ILE A 235 14.05 -0.04 1.64
N ASN A 236 14.68 0.90 0.91
CA ASN A 236 16.03 0.73 0.39
C ASN A 236 17.09 0.99 1.44
N GLN A 237 16.88 2.00 2.29
CA GLN A 237 17.77 2.25 3.43
C GLN A 237 17.85 1.02 4.33
N ILE A 238 16.71 0.38 4.62
CA ILE A 238 16.70 -0.87 5.39
C ILE A 238 17.38 -2.01 4.61
N ASN A 239 17.19 -2.12 3.29
CA ASN A 239 17.91 -3.10 2.47
C ASN A 239 19.44 -2.94 2.57
N GLN A 240 19.95 -1.74 2.34
CA GLN A 240 21.38 -1.42 2.37
C GLN A 240 21.99 -1.75 3.73
N GLU A 241 21.38 -1.28 4.82
CA GLU A 241 21.92 -1.53 6.17
C GLU A 241 21.82 -2.99 6.61
N LEU A 242 20.88 -3.77 6.08
CA LEU A 242 20.82 -5.22 6.29
C LEU A 242 21.92 -5.97 5.55
N LYS A 243 22.40 -5.43 4.41
CA LYS A 243 23.58 -5.95 3.70
C LYS A 243 24.91 -5.52 4.31
N GLY A 244 24.88 -4.62 5.31
CA GLY A 244 26.07 -4.01 5.89
C GLY A 244 26.63 -2.85 5.07
N GLU A 245 25.85 -2.34 4.12
CA GLU A 245 26.16 -1.13 3.35
C GLU A 245 25.76 0.11 4.15
N VAL A 246 26.31 1.27 3.77
CA VAL A 246 25.87 2.56 4.30
C VAL A 246 24.55 2.91 3.63
N ALA A 247 23.50 3.15 4.41
CA ALA A 247 22.23 3.62 3.85
C ALA A 247 22.39 4.97 3.15
N ASP A 248 21.65 5.13 2.06
CA ASP A 248 21.47 6.42 1.42
C ASP A 248 20.99 7.45 2.44
N ALA A 249 21.48 8.68 2.31
CA ALA A 249 20.98 9.78 3.12
C ALA A 249 19.46 9.93 2.93
N ILE A 250 18.78 10.40 3.97
CA ILE A 250 17.39 10.84 3.80
C ILE A 250 17.40 11.94 2.72
N PRO A 251 16.54 11.86 1.70
CA PRO A 251 16.50 12.88 0.65
C PRO A 251 16.34 14.28 1.26
N SER A 252 16.99 15.28 0.67
CA SER A 252 16.86 16.66 1.12
C SER A 252 15.39 17.12 1.03
N ILE A 253 15.04 18.22 1.68
CA ILE A 253 13.66 18.74 1.61
C ILE A 253 13.26 19.03 0.15
N GLU A 254 14.17 19.53 -0.66
CA GLU A 254 13.96 19.78 -2.09
C GLU A 254 13.72 18.49 -2.88
N GLU A 255 14.43 17.41 -2.55
CA GLU A 255 14.23 16.09 -3.16
C GLU A 255 12.90 15.46 -2.71
N GLN A 256 12.56 15.57 -1.43
CA GLN A 256 11.27 15.12 -0.91
C GLN A 256 10.11 15.86 -1.58
N GLN A 257 10.23 17.17 -1.80
CA GLN A 257 9.25 17.94 -2.57
C GLN A 257 9.09 17.37 -3.99
N LYS A 258 10.18 17.17 -4.73
CA LYS A 258 10.13 16.58 -6.08
C LYS A 258 9.47 15.21 -6.09
N ILE A 259 9.80 14.36 -5.11
CA ILE A 259 9.19 13.02 -4.95
C ILE A 259 7.67 13.13 -4.81
N VAL A 260 7.19 14.03 -3.95
CA VAL A 260 5.75 14.21 -3.72
C VAL A 260 5.05 14.77 -4.94
N LEU A 261 5.63 15.77 -5.59
CA LEU A 261 5.04 16.40 -6.77
C LEU A 261 4.94 15.40 -7.94
N ASN A 262 5.99 14.61 -8.17
CA ASN A 262 5.98 13.57 -9.19
C ASN A 262 4.96 12.47 -8.88
N HIS A 263 4.91 12.00 -7.62
CA HIS A 263 3.93 11.01 -7.21
C HIS A 263 2.50 11.52 -7.38
N PHE A 264 2.24 12.77 -7.01
CA PHE A 264 0.93 13.39 -7.18
C PHE A 264 0.53 13.52 -8.64
N GLN A 265 1.48 13.87 -9.51
CA GLN A 265 1.23 13.90 -10.95
C GLN A 265 0.84 12.52 -11.49
N GLU A 266 1.60 11.47 -11.13
CA GLU A 266 1.28 10.12 -11.53
C GLU A 266 -0.11 9.69 -11.03
N MET A 267 -0.52 10.11 -9.83
CA MET A 267 -1.86 9.84 -9.30
C MET A 267 -2.98 10.54 -10.10
N ILE A 268 -2.72 11.74 -10.64
CA ILE A 268 -3.67 12.46 -11.51
C ILE A 268 -3.75 11.78 -12.87
N GLU A 269 -2.61 11.46 -13.49
CA GLU A 269 -2.52 10.80 -14.79
C GLU A 269 -3.19 9.41 -14.76
N ASP A 270 -2.96 8.65 -13.69
CA ASP A 270 -3.62 7.38 -13.44
C ASP A 270 -5.13 7.57 -13.18
N GLY A 271 -5.57 8.78 -12.84
CA GLY A 271 -6.96 9.12 -12.55
C GLY A 271 -7.44 8.63 -11.19
N LEU A 272 -6.53 8.48 -10.22
CA LEU A 272 -6.87 8.28 -8.79
C LEU A 272 -7.37 9.58 -8.18
N VAL A 273 -6.72 10.67 -8.58
CA VAL A 273 -6.96 12.00 -8.08
C VAL A 273 -7.57 12.86 -9.16
N LYS A 274 -8.64 13.57 -8.83
CA LYS A 274 -9.13 14.71 -9.62
C LYS A 274 -8.98 15.99 -8.82
N VAL A 275 -8.22 16.92 -9.37
CA VAL A 275 -8.08 18.26 -8.78
C VAL A 275 -9.27 19.08 -9.26
N ASN A 276 -10.17 19.41 -8.33
CA ASN A 276 -11.34 20.21 -8.65
C ASN A 276 -11.08 21.70 -8.46
N ASN A 277 -10.46 22.08 -7.32
CA ASN A 277 -10.16 23.47 -6.98
C ASN A 277 -8.88 23.56 -6.15
N ILE A 278 -8.12 24.65 -6.34
CA ILE A 278 -6.93 24.98 -5.55
C ILE A 278 -7.13 26.38 -4.98
N LYS A 279 -6.97 26.53 -3.65
CA LYS A 279 -7.13 27.82 -2.97
C LYS A 279 -5.91 28.10 -2.10
N VAL A 280 -5.33 29.29 -2.25
CA VAL A 280 -4.16 29.75 -1.50
C VAL A 280 -4.61 30.77 -0.47
N VAL A 281 -4.20 30.62 0.80
CA VAL A 281 -4.57 31.50 1.91
C VAL A 281 -3.31 32.13 2.53
N THR A 282 -3.18 33.45 2.45
CA THR A 282 -2.06 34.21 3.02
C THR A 282 -2.55 35.09 4.18
N GLY A 283 -1.86 35.07 5.33
CA GLY A 283 -2.32 35.75 6.54
C GLY A 283 -1.99 37.25 6.63
N LYS A 284 -2.98 38.12 6.40
CA LYS A 284 -3.45 39.22 7.28
C LYS A 284 -4.59 39.98 6.59
N ASN A 285 -5.72 39.30 6.48
CA ASN A 285 -7.08 39.83 6.47
C ASN A 285 -7.94 38.70 5.94
N THR A 286 -8.90 38.27 6.76
CA THR A 286 -10.02 37.43 6.35
C THR A 286 -10.61 38.03 5.08
N VAL A 287 -10.34 37.43 3.92
CA VAL A 287 -11.06 37.85 2.72
C VAL A 287 -12.48 37.29 2.89
N ARG A 288 -13.40 38.21 3.14
CA ARG A 288 -14.81 37.94 3.37
C ARG A 288 -15.41 37.23 2.17
N GLN A 289 -16.33 36.32 2.46
CA GLN A 289 -17.32 35.74 1.56
C GLN A 289 -17.75 36.74 0.48
N GLY A 290 -17.28 36.54 -0.76
CA GLY A 290 -17.55 37.43 -1.89
C GLY A 290 -16.30 37.88 -2.64
N ASP A 291 -15.17 38.03 -1.94
CA ASP A 291 -13.87 38.29 -2.56
C ASP A 291 -13.00 37.08 -2.33
N VAL A 292 -13.04 36.14 -3.27
CA VAL A 292 -11.90 35.24 -3.42
C VAL A 292 -10.80 36.17 -3.96
N ILE A 293 -9.70 36.37 -3.24
CA ILE A 293 -8.44 36.64 -3.94
C ILE A 293 -8.15 35.32 -4.65
N ALA A 294 -8.85 35.11 -5.76
CA ALA A 294 -8.30 34.38 -6.85
C ALA A 294 -6.97 35.08 -7.04
N TYR A 295 -5.89 34.32 -7.08
CA TYR A 295 -4.83 34.73 -7.97
C TYR A 295 -5.55 35.07 -9.27
N ARG A 296 -5.71 36.38 -9.51
CA ARG A 296 -6.48 36.91 -10.63
C ARG A 296 -5.90 36.14 -11.80
N PRO A 297 -6.70 35.31 -12.50
CA PRO A 297 -6.18 34.37 -13.48
C PRO A 297 -5.25 35.19 -14.35
N LEU A 298 -3.95 34.88 -14.23
CA LEU A 298 -2.89 35.59 -14.92
C LEU A 298 -3.38 35.60 -16.36
N GLU A 299 -3.78 36.80 -16.81
CA GLU A 299 -4.80 37.00 -17.85
C GLU A 299 -4.67 35.93 -18.91
N ARG A 300 -5.55 34.92 -18.84
CA ARG A 300 -5.71 33.92 -19.90
C ARG A 300 -4.35 33.60 -20.52
N ALA A 301 -3.38 33.19 -19.69
CA ALA A 301 -1.99 33.18 -20.06
C ALA A 301 -1.87 32.50 -21.42
N LYS A 302 -1.40 33.28 -22.39
CA LYS A 302 -1.07 32.89 -23.76
C LYS A 302 0.06 31.84 -23.80
N SER A 303 0.14 30.94 -22.81
CA SER A 303 1.24 30.02 -22.56
C SER A 303 0.81 28.56 -22.40
N GLY A 304 -0.48 28.21 -22.43
CA GLY A 304 -0.90 26.81 -22.56
C GLY A 304 -0.53 25.89 -21.40
N LEU A 305 -0.49 26.40 -20.16
CA LEU A 305 -0.21 25.59 -18.97
C LEU A 305 -1.51 25.15 -18.27
N GLU A 306 -1.58 23.86 -17.88
CA GLU A 306 -2.76 23.19 -17.29
C GLU A 306 -2.88 23.44 -15.77
N PRO A 307 -4.06 23.25 -15.13
CA PRO A 307 -4.30 23.51 -13.69
C PRO A 307 -3.30 22.84 -12.72
N PHE A 308 -2.66 21.76 -13.16
CA PHE A 308 -1.60 21.06 -12.45
C PHE A 308 -0.29 21.86 -12.36
N GLU A 309 0.15 22.49 -13.44
CA GLU A 309 1.36 23.32 -13.46
C GLU A 309 1.19 24.57 -12.60
N MET A 310 -0.05 25.07 -12.48
CA MET A 310 -0.39 26.15 -11.57
C MET A 310 -0.35 25.71 -10.10
N ALA A 311 -0.77 24.48 -9.78
CA ALA A 311 -0.63 23.89 -8.44
C ALA A 311 0.84 23.74 -8.03
N LEU A 312 1.64 23.21 -8.95
CA LEU A 312 3.07 23.00 -8.78
C LEU A 312 3.81 24.33 -8.60
N GLU A 313 3.54 25.31 -9.47
CA GLU A 313 4.16 26.63 -9.40
C GLU A 313 3.77 27.39 -8.12
N ILE A 314 2.53 27.24 -7.65
CA ILE A 314 2.08 27.81 -6.37
C ILE A 314 2.83 27.16 -5.20
N LEU A 315 2.93 25.83 -5.15
CA LEU A 315 3.66 25.13 -4.09
C LEU A 315 5.17 25.43 -4.13
N TYR A 316 5.75 25.53 -5.34
CA TYR A 316 7.15 25.88 -5.58
C TYR A 316 7.46 27.32 -5.16
N ARG A 317 6.66 28.30 -5.60
CA ARG A 317 6.82 29.70 -5.18
C ARG A 317 6.55 29.93 -3.70
N MET A 318 5.65 29.15 -3.10
CA MET A 318 5.42 29.20 -1.65
C MET A 318 6.58 28.60 -0.86
N GLY A 319 7.28 27.57 -1.37
CA GLY A 319 8.53 27.10 -0.79
C GLY A 319 9.61 28.20 -0.76
N MET A 320 9.77 28.92 -1.88
CA MET A 320 10.71 30.05 -1.96
C MET A 320 10.32 31.24 -1.07
N GLN A 321 9.02 31.56 -0.96
CA GLN A 321 8.53 32.64 -0.10
C GLN A 321 8.46 32.25 1.38
N LEU A 322 8.34 30.97 1.73
CA LEU A 322 8.36 30.50 3.13
C LEU A 322 9.76 30.68 3.74
N ASP A 323 10.84 30.44 2.98
CA ASP A 323 12.19 30.74 3.44
C ASP A 323 12.37 32.25 3.74
N GLU A 324 11.83 33.12 2.89
CA GLU A 324 11.83 34.58 3.13
C GLU A 324 10.86 35.00 4.24
N ALA A 325 9.75 34.29 4.43
CA ALA A 325 8.68 34.68 5.35
C ALA A 325 8.77 34.04 6.75
N MET A 326 9.53 32.95 6.93
CA MET A 326 9.90 32.42 8.26
C MET A 326 10.73 33.43 9.06
N ASP A 327 11.46 34.32 8.38
CA ASP A 327 12.12 35.48 8.99
C ASP A 327 11.13 36.57 9.45
N SER A 328 9.86 36.53 9.00
CA SER A 328 8.85 37.57 9.24
C SER A 328 7.72 37.18 10.23
N GLY A 329 7.67 35.93 10.69
CA GLY A 329 6.69 35.47 11.69
C GLY A 329 5.23 35.35 11.22
N SER A 330 4.97 35.31 9.91
CA SER A 330 3.61 35.22 9.34
C SER A 330 3.15 33.76 9.12
N ARG A 331 1.86 33.46 9.36
CA ARG A 331 1.26 32.13 9.06
C ARG A 331 0.63 32.11 7.67
N TYR A 332 0.97 31.11 6.87
CA TYR A 332 0.44 30.86 5.53
C TYR A 332 -0.23 29.47 5.49
N GLY A 333 -1.20 29.28 4.58
CA GLY A 333 -1.82 27.96 4.38
C GLY A 333 -2.31 27.76 2.94
N VAL A 334 -2.18 26.55 2.43
CA VAL A 334 -2.79 26.14 1.15
C VAL A 334 -3.93 25.19 1.45
N GLU A 335 -5.08 25.45 0.85
CA GLU A 335 -6.27 24.60 0.88
C GLU A 335 -6.44 24.00 -0.52
N ILE A 336 -6.03 22.74 -0.68
CA ILE A 336 -6.24 21.99 -1.92
C ILE A 336 -7.50 21.15 -1.75
N SER A 337 -8.55 21.44 -2.52
CA SER A 337 -9.76 20.62 -2.57
C SER A 337 -9.60 19.55 -3.65
N VAL A 338 -9.23 18.37 -3.19
CA VAL A 338 -9.07 17.19 -4.05
C VAL A 338 -10.30 16.32 -3.93
N VAL A 339 -10.88 15.92 -5.07
CA VAL A 339 -11.85 14.83 -5.09
C VAL A 339 -11.11 13.54 -5.41
N THR A 340 -11.03 12.68 -4.41
CA THR A 340 -10.68 11.28 -4.61
C THR A 340 -11.87 10.61 -5.30
N LEU A 341 -11.65 10.05 -6.49
CA LEU A 341 -12.64 9.14 -7.10
C LEU A 341 -12.78 7.93 -6.16
N PRO A 342 -13.99 7.36 -5.99
CA PRO A 342 -14.47 6.72 -4.76
C PRO A 342 -13.52 5.63 -4.27
N ARG A 343 -12.52 6.05 -3.51
CA ARG A 343 -11.53 5.24 -2.83
C ARG A 343 -11.04 6.14 -1.70
N PRO A 344 -11.09 5.70 -0.44
CA PRO A 344 -10.38 6.38 0.62
C PRO A 344 -8.90 6.25 0.29
N VAL A 345 -8.32 7.25 -0.39
CA VAL A 345 -6.88 7.40 -0.51
C VAL A 345 -6.40 7.69 0.89
N LYS A 346 -6.02 6.64 1.62
CA LYS A 346 -5.47 6.80 2.96
C LYS A 346 -4.09 7.43 2.79
N THR A 347 -4.08 8.76 2.84
CA THR A 347 -3.03 9.57 3.46
C THR A 347 -1.60 9.42 2.93
N ASN A 348 -1.33 8.93 1.72
CA ASN A 348 0.04 9.01 1.19
C ASN A 348 0.45 10.47 0.97
N LEU A 349 -0.35 11.21 0.20
CA LEU A 349 -0.09 12.61 -0.12
C LEU A 349 -0.19 13.52 1.12
N ALA A 350 -1.23 13.34 1.94
CA ALA A 350 -1.44 14.17 3.13
C ALA A 350 -0.34 13.98 4.18
N THR A 351 0.12 12.74 4.41
CA THR A 351 1.24 12.49 5.32
C THR A 351 2.55 13.01 4.74
N MET A 352 2.80 12.80 3.45
CA MET A 352 4.00 13.35 2.78
C MET A 352 4.05 14.88 2.84
N LEU A 353 2.94 15.56 2.53
CA LEU A 353 2.86 17.03 2.60
C LEU A 353 2.94 17.54 4.04
N TYR A 354 2.34 16.84 5.01
CA TYR A 354 2.45 17.20 6.41
C TYR A 354 3.88 17.11 6.92
N ASP A 355 4.60 16.04 6.57
CA ASP A 355 6.00 15.82 6.99
C ASP A 355 6.95 16.85 6.33
N ILE A 356 6.72 17.22 5.07
CA ILE A 356 7.53 18.24 4.35
C ILE A 356 7.27 19.66 4.88
N TYR A 357 6.00 20.01 5.13
CA TYR A 357 5.60 21.39 5.44
C TYR A 357 5.24 21.61 6.92
N ALA A 358 5.58 20.65 7.79
CA ALA A 358 5.50 20.71 9.25
C ALA A 358 4.28 21.48 9.80
N GLY A 359 3.08 21.07 9.39
CA GLY A 359 1.81 21.63 9.91
C GLY A 359 1.26 22.90 9.22
N ASN A 360 1.85 23.34 8.10
CA ASN A 360 1.36 24.50 7.33
C ASN A 360 0.43 24.15 6.14
N VAL A 361 0.13 22.87 5.93
CA VAL A 361 -0.71 22.41 4.81
C VAL A 361 -1.94 21.68 5.36
N ASN A 362 -3.12 22.23 5.08
CA ASN A 362 -4.40 21.56 5.31
C ASN A 362 -4.86 20.95 3.99
N VAL A 363 -4.65 19.63 3.82
CA VAL A 363 -5.23 18.89 2.70
C VAL A 363 -6.66 18.51 3.06
N LEU A 364 -7.65 19.17 2.45
CA LEU A 364 -9.05 18.81 2.59
C LEU A 364 -9.43 17.85 1.45
N THR A 365 -9.52 16.57 1.77
CA THR A 365 -10.05 15.55 0.87
C THR A 365 -11.57 15.54 1.00
N THR A 366 -12.28 15.95 -0.05
CA THR A 366 -13.73 15.74 -0.15
C THR A 366 -13.98 14.46 -0.93
N ASP A 367 -14.28 13.38 -0.22
CA ASP A 367 -14.66 12.11 -0.85
C ASP A 367 -16.04 12.31 -1.49
N MET A 368 -16.14 12.26 -2.82
CA MET A 368 -17.44 12.31 -3.51
C MET A 368 -18.12 10.93 -3.45
N GLY A 369 -18.40 10.48 -2.23
CA GLY A 369 -19.18 9.28 -1.93
C GLY A 369 -18.47 8.29 -1.02
N ALA A 370 -18.39 8.59 0.29
CA ALA A 370 -18.44 7.62 1.39
C ALA A 370 -18.50 8.35 2.74
N THR A 371 -19.63 8.98 3.09
CA THR A 371 -20.01 9.07 4.51
C THR A 371 -20.45 7.70 4.94
N LEU A 372 -19.51 6.81 5.30
CA LEU A 372 -19.85 5.56 5.96
C LEU A 372 -18.70 5.03 6.81
N GLU A 373 -18.53 5.62 7.99
CA GLU A 373 -17.90 4.88 9.08
C GLU A 373 -18.83 4.60 10.27
N ASP A 374 -20.07 5.13 10.36
CA ASP A 374 -20.92 4.81 11.53
C ASP A 374 -22.41 4.47 11.34
N GLU A 375 -23.10 4.71 10.22
CA GLU A 375 -24.52 4.28 10.09
C GLU A 375 -24.90 3.99 8.62
N MET A 376 -25.12 2.72 8.24
CA MET A 376 -26.02 2.35 7.12
C MET A 376 -26.63 0.95 7.33
N PRO A 377 -27.86 0.75 6.84
CA PRO A 377 -28.88 -0.10 7.46
C PRO A 377 -28.61 -1.60 7.30
N GLU A 378 -29.16 -2.37 8.24
CA GLU A 378 -29.32 -3.82 8.14
C GLU A 378 -30.01 -4.16 6.82
N TRP A 379 -29.40 -5.02 6.02
CA TRP A 379 -30.06 -5.63 4.86
C TRP A 379 -30.56 -6.99 5.32
N GLU A 380 -31.87 -7.09 5.49
CA GLU A 380 -32.59 -8.34 5.71
C GLU A 380 -32.39 -9.30 4.53
N ASP A 381 -32.35 -10.58 4.88
CA ASP A 381 -32.19 -11.74 4.01
C ASP A 381 -33.27 -11.84 2.92
N GLU A 382 -32.87 -12.09 1.68
CA GLU A 382 -33.61 -12.91 0.69
C GLU A 382 -32.67 -13.80 -0.12
#